data_AF-A0A4Y2CM05-F1
#
_entry.id   AF-A0A4Y2CM05-F1
#
_cell.length_a   1.000
_cell.length_b   1.000
_cell.length_c   1.000
_cell.angle_alpha   90.00
_cell.angle_beta   90.00
_cell.angle_gamma   90.00
#
_symmetry.space_group_name_H-M   'P 1'
#
loop_
_entity.id
_entity.type
_entity.pdbx_description
1 polymer ?
#
loop_
_entity_poly.entity_id
_entity_poly.type
_entity_poly.pdbx_seq_one_letter_code
_entity_poly.pdbx_strand_id
1 'polypeptide(L)'
;MYRQILIDPYLRDLERIVWETETNAKVSAYRSKAVTYGMSNAPFPAIRTLQQLAKDEKSRFHLASEVLLHDTYMDDIVSEASVIVADGLQSHLRDALKSCGMTLHKLSSNSPEFLNNSFSSNVEHSFSVDTDLTVKMVGW
;
A
#
# COMPACT_ATOMS: atom_id res chain seq x y z
N MET A 1 1.08 1.70 -4.35
CA MET A 1 0.11 2.74 -3.97
C MET A 1 0.54 4.14 -4.40
N TYR A 2 1.58 4.74 -3.81
CA TYR A 2 1.93 6.17 -4.01
C TYR A 2 1.99 6.64 -5.47
N ARG A 3 2.64 5.87 -6.35
CA ARG A 3 2.79 6.22 -7.78
C ARG A 3 1.48 6.26 -8.58
N GLN A 4 0.38 5.74 -8.02
CA GLN A 4 -0.96 5.81 -8.61
C GLN A 4 -1.72 7.09 -8.20
N ILE A 5 -1.14 7.90 -7.31
CA ILE A 5 -1.76 9.12 -6.79
C ILE A 5 -1.06 10.32 -7.45
N LEU A 6 -1.80 11.06 -8.27
CA LEU A 6 -1.28 12.22 -8.96
C LEU A 6 -1.12 13.40 -8.01
N ILE A 7 -0.02 14.12 -8.15
CA ILE A 7 0.21 15.39 -7.48
C ILE A 7 -0.50 16.48 -8.27
N ASP A 8 -1.12 17.42 -7.54
CA ASP A 8 -1.72 18.62 -8.10
C ASP A 8 -0.71 19.33 -9.02
N PRO A 9 -1.06 19.64 -10.28
CA PRO A 9 -0.16 20.32 -11.23
C PRO A 9 0.55 21.56 -10.66
N TYR A 10 -0.09 22.32 -9.77
CA TYR A 10 0.48 23.50 -9.12
C TYR A 10 1.59 23.16 -8.12
N LEU A 11 1.52 22.00 -7.45
CA LEU A 11 2.50 21.55 -6.46
C LEU A 11 3.66 20.77 -7.07
N ARG A 12 3.56 20.29 -8.31
CA ARG A 12 4.61 19.49 -8.97
C ARG A 12 5.94 20.21 -9.09
N ASP A 13 5.94 21.54 -9.08
CA ASP A 13 7.16 22.32 -9.15
C ASP A 13 7.99 22.27 -7.85
N LEU A 14 7.36 21.90 -6.73
CA LEU A 14 8.00 21.67 -5.43
C LEU A 14 8.74 20.32 -5.38
N GLU A 15 8.42 19.41 -6.30
CA GLU A 15 9.04 18.08 -6.39
C GLU A 15 9.84 17.91 -7.66
N ARG A 16 10.99 18.59 -7.67
CA ARG A 16 11.94 18.50 -8.77
C ARG A 16 13.01 17.46 -8.48
N ILE A 17 13.27 16.63 -9.48
CA ILE A 17 14.40 15.71 -9.50
C ILE A 17 15.42 16.30 -10.45
N VAL A 18 16.59 16.65 -9.91
CA VAL A 18 17.74 17.05 -10.71
C VAL A 18 18.53 15.80 -11.02
N TRP A 19 18.86 15.60 -12.29
CA TRP A 19 19.58 14.43 -12.76
C TRP A 19 20.75 14.84 -13.64
N GLU A 20 21.93 14.37 -13.29
CA GLU A 20 23.17 14.53 -14.03
C GLU A 20 23.73 13.12 -14.32
N THR A 21 23.96 12.83 -15.60
CA THR A 21 24.40 11.48 -16.03
C THR A 21 25.92 11.35 -16.09
N GLU A 22 26.63 12.44 -16.38
CA GLU A 22 28.08 12.46 -16.56
C GLU A 22 28.65 13.78 -16.03
N THR A 23 29.88 13.74 -15.53
CA THR A 23 30.64 14.92 -15.12
C THR A 23 30.86 15.82 -16.36
N ASN A 24 30.11 16.92 -16.46
CA ASN A 24 30.00 17.90 -17.58
C ASN A 24 28.79 17.73 -18.51
N ALA A 25 27.87 16.79 -18.26
CA ALA A 25 26.62 16.77 -19.00
C ALA A 25 25.69 17.93 -18.58
N LYS A 26 24.82 18.37 -19.49
CA LYS A 26 23.80 19.37 -19.16
C LYS A 26 22.84 18.79 -18.11
N VAL A 27 22.80 19.42 -16.95
CA VAL A 27 21.89 19.06 -15.86
C VAL A 27 20.44 19.13 -16.33
N SER A 28 19.70 18.03 -16.13
CA SER A 28 18.28 17.93 -16.45
C SER A 28 17.44 18.04 -15.18
N ALA A 29 16.31 18.74 -15.27
CA ALA A 29 15.35 18.86 -14.17
C ALA A 29 14.01 18.26 -14.58
N TYR A 30 13.54 17.30 -13.79
CA TYR A 30 12.27 16.62 -13.95
C TYR A 30 11.32 17.04 -12.84
N ARG A 31 10.01 16.95 -13.10
CA ARG A 31 8.97 17.16 -12.09
C ARG A 31 8.24 15.85 -11.88
N SER A 32 8.08 15.44 -10.62
CA SER A 32 7.26 14.29 -10.33
C SER A 32 5.80 14.58 -10.67
N LYS A 33 5.11 13.59 -11.23
CA LYS A 33 3.66 13.65 -11.49
C LYS A 33 2.85 12.99 -10.40
N ALA A 34 3.47 12.12 -9.62
CA ALA A 34 2.81 11.27 -8.65
C ALA A 34 3.58 11.26 -7.34
N VAL A 35 2.88 10.95 -6.26
CA VAL A 35 3.49 10.81 -4.94
C VAL A 35 4.58 9.73 -5.03
N THR A 36 5.78 10.03 -4.53
CA THR A 36 6.90 9.09 -4.49
C THR A 36 7.26 8.72 -3.06
N TYR A 37 7.94 7.58 -2.93
CA TYR A 37 8.56 7.18 -1.67
C TYR A 37 9.58 8.23 -1.23
N GLY A 38 9.75 8.36 0.08
CA GLY A 38 10.76 9.23 0.69
C GLY A 38 10.32 10.67 0.94
N MET A 39 9.13 11.09 0.52
CA MET A 39 8.58 12.38 0.95
C MET A 39 7.98 12.24 2.34
N SER A 40 8.27 13.22 3.20
CA SER A 40 7.68 13.30 4.54
C SER A 40 6.16 13.40 4.53
N ASN A 41 5.57 13.98 3.47
CA ASN A 41 4.14 14.16 3.34
C ASN A 41 3.45 13.04 2.55
N ALA A 42 4.16 12.11 1.89
CA ALA A 42 3.58 11.06 1.05
C ALA A 42 2.50 10.19 1.74
N PRO A 43 2.60 9.88 3.05
CA PRO A 43 1.59 9.09 3.74
C PRO A 43 0.21 9.72 3.78
N PHE A 44 0.15 11.04 3.98
CA PHE A 44 -1.11 11.76 4.15
C PHE A 44 -2.04 11.64 2.93
N PRO A 45 -1.64 12.03 1.70
CA PRO A 45 -2.50 11.90 0.53
C PRO A 45 -2.82 10.43 0.22
N ALA A 46 -1.93 9.49 0.55
CA ALA A 46 -2.18 8.08 0.32
C ALA A 46 -3.26 7.50 1.23
N ILE A 47 -3.12 7.69 2.55
CA ILE A 47 -4.12 7.27 3.53
C ILE A 47 -5.45 7.96 3.23
N ARG A 48 -5.44 9.27 2.91
CA ARG A 48 -6.67 10.00 2.56
C ARG A 48 -7.35 9.45 1.31
N THR A 49 -6.58 9.01 0.31
CA THR A 49 -7.13 8.37 -0.90
C THR A 49 -7.79 7.02 -0.56
N LEU A 50 -7.15 6.21 0.29
CA LEU A 50 -7.73 4.93 0.74
C LEU A 50 -8.98 5.12 1.61
N GLN A 51 -8.98 6.11 2.50
CA GLN A 51 -10.16 6.46 3.29
C GLN A 51 -11.31 6.99 2.44
N GLN A 52 -11.01 7.71 1.35
CA GLN A 52 -12.03 8.16 0.41
C GLN A 52 -12.62 6.99 -0.37
N LEU A 53 -11.76 6.09 -0.88
CA LEU A 53 -12.18 4.83 -1.50
C LEU A 53 -13.12 4.03 -0.58
N ALA A 54 -12.76 3.89 0.69
CA ALA A 54 -13.56 3.18 1.68
C ALA A 54 -14.96 3.79 1.88
N LYS A 55 -15.09 5.12 1.78
CA LYS A 55 -16.39 5.80 1.89
C LYS A 55 -17.22 5.60 0.61
N ASP A 56 -16.58 5.76 -0.54
CA ASP A 56 -17.25 5.72 -1.84
C ASP A 56 -17.73 4.29 -2.16
N GLU A 57 -16.95 3.28 -1.79
CA GLU A 57 -17.21 1.87 -2.09
C GLU A 57 -17.78 1.06 -0.92
N LYS A 58 -18.21 1.73 0.16
CA LYS A 58 -18.70 1.07 1.40
C LYS A 58 -19.83 0.07 1.14
N SER A 59 -20.74 0.40 0.23
CA SER A 59 -21.88 -0.44 -0.11
C SER A 59 -21.49 -1.70 -0.89
N ARG A 60 -20.40 -1.65 -1.66
CA ARG A 60 -19.91 -2.76 -2.48
C ARG A 60 -18.92 -3.63 -1.72
N PHE A 61 -18.04 -3.03 -0.91
CA PHE A 61 -16.96 -3.73 -0.22
C PHE A 61 -16.93 -3.38 1.27
N HIS A 62 -17.98 -3.75 2.01
CA HIS A 62 -18.13 -3.38 3.42
C HIS A 62 -16.93 -3.78 4.29
N LEU A 63 -16.48 -5.04 4.20
CA LEU A 63 -15.30 -5.54 4.95
C LEU A 63 -14.02 -4.75 4.65
N ALA A 64 -13.71 -4.53 3.37
CA ALA A 64 -12.53 -3.75 2.98
C ALA A 64 -12.64 -2.30 3.46
N SER A 65 -13.84 -1.74 3.50
CA SER A 65 -14.04 -0.34 3.87
C SER A 65 -13.72 -0.09 5.34
N GLU A 66 -14.14 -0.97 6.24
CA GLU A 66 -13.78 -0.87 7.66
C GLU A 66 -12.26 -0.96 7.86
N VAL A 67 -11.61 -1.90 7.17
CA VAL A 67 -10.15 -2.09 7.21
C VAL A 67 -9.38 -0.90 6.62
N LEU A 68 -9.80 -0.38 5.46
CA LEU A 68 -9.16 0.78 4.84
C LEU A 68 -9.32 2.07 5.67
N LEU A 69 -10.36 2.15 6.51
CA LEU A 69 -10.59 3.30 7.40
C LEU A 69 -9.72 3.24 8.67
N HIS A 70 -9.50 2.04 9.21
CA HIS A 70 -8.97 1.86 10.57
C HIS A 70 -7.61 1.16 10.63
N ASP A 71 -7.30 0.30 9.67
CA ASP A 71 -6.22 -0.69 9.75
C ASP A 71 -5.12 -0.44 8.70
N THR A 72 -5.04 0.78 8.18
CA THR A 72 -4.01 1.19 7.22
C THR A 72 -2.92 2.01 7.91
N TYR A 73 -1.69 1.53 7.85
CA TYR A 73 -0.51 2.26 8.30
C TYR A 73 0.46 2.45 7.14
N MET A 74 0.64 3.70 6.71
CA MET A 74 1.48 4.04 5.56
C MET A 74 1.06 3.27 4.31
N ASP A 75 1.88 2.34 3.83
CA ASP A 75 1.64 1.46 2.69
C ASP A 75 1.21 0.04 3.06
N ASP A 76 1.13 -0.29 4.35
CA ASP A 76 0.69 -1.57 4.86
C ASP A 76 -0.76 -1.52 5.36
N ILE A 77 -1.49 -2.61 5.10
CA ILE A 77 -2.81 -2.86 5.66
C ILE A 77 -2.67 -4.04 6.61
N VAL A 78 -2.89 -3.80 7.90
CA VAL A 78 -2.68 -4.79 8.96
C VAL A 78 -3.96 -4.91 9.76
N SER A 79 -4.72 -5.97 9.48
CA SER A 79 -6.02 -6.21 10.11
C SER A 79 -6.04 -7.58 10.78
N GLU A 80 -6.80 -7.68 11.87
CA GLU A 80 -7.07 -8.93 12.54
C GLU A 80 -8.39 -9.52 12.03
N ALA A 81 -8.35 -10.77 11.56
CA ALA A 81 -9.54 -11.48 11.10
C ALA A 81 -9.44 -12.97 11.41
N SER A 82 -10.59 -13.60 11.69
CA SER A 82 -10.67 -15.06 11.72
C SER A 82 -10.44 -15.65 10.32
N VAL A 83 -9.94 -16.88 10.24
CA VAL A 83 -9.67 -17.56 8.95
C VAL A 83 -10.88 -17.57 8.02
N ILE A 84 -12.09 -17.72 8.58
CA ILE A 84 -13.36 -17.73 7.83
C ILE A 84 -13.63 -16.37 7.17
N VAL A 85 -13.32 -15.26 7.86
CA VAL A 85 -13.56 -13.90 7.37
C VAL A 85 -12.42 -13.41 6.47
N ALA A 86 -11.19 -13.88 6.73
CA ALA A 86 -9.98 -13.43 6.06
C ALA A 86 -10.03 -13.63 4.54
N ASP A 87 -10.62 -14.72 4.04
CA ASP A 87 -10.77 -15.01 2.61
C ASP A 87 -11.67 -14.00 1.89
N GLY A 88 -12.84 -13.73 2.48
CA GLY A 88 -13.76 -12.71 1.99
C GLY A 88 -13.17 -11.30 2.08
N LEU A 89 -12.48 -11.00 3.18
CA LEU A 89 -11.79 -9.72 3.36
C LEU A 89 -10.70 -9.51 2.32
N GLN A 90 -9.87 -10.52 2.04
CA GLN A 90 -8.82 -10.44 1.03
C GLN A 90 -9.40 -10.14 -0.36
N SER A 91 -10.48 -10.84 -0.74
CA SER A 91 -11.17 -10.63 -2.01
C SER A 91 -11.76 -9.22 -2.09
N HIS A 92 -12.44 -8.77 -1.03
CA HIS A 92 -12.98 -7.40 -0.96
C HIS A 92 -11.88 -6.34 -1.06
N LEU A 93 -10.74 -6.51 -0.37
CA LEU A 93 -9.63 -5.57 -0.43
C LEU A 93 -9.02 -5.51 -1.82
N ARG A 94 -8.81 -6.67 -2.45
CA ARG A 94 -8.29 -6.78 -3.82
C ARG A 94 -9.19 -6.05 -4.80
N ASP A 95 -10.49 -6.29 -4.74
CA ASP A 95 -11.45 -5.70 -5.68
C ASP A 95 -11.68 -4.21 -5.43
N ALA A 96 -11.73 -3.78 -4.17
CA ALA A 96 -11.80 -2.37 -3.80
C ALA A 96 -10.58 -1.60 -4.32
N LEU A 97 -9.37 -2.09 -4.07
CA LEU A 97 -8.14 -1.44 -4.56
C LEU A 97 -8.08 -1.45 -6.10
N LYS A 98 -8.50 -2.55 -6.73
CA LYS A 98 -8.55 -2.62 -8.19
C LYS A 98 -9.50 -1.60 -8.80
N SER A 99 -10.61 -1.28 -8.12
CA SER A 99 -11.57 -0.27 -8.57
C SER A 99 -10.98 1.14 -8.67
N CYS A 100 -9.96 1.46 -7.88
CA CYS A 100 -9.23 2.73 -7.94
C CYS A 100 -7.88 2.65 -8.69
N GLY A 101 -7.63 1.55 -9.40
CA GLY A 101 -6.39 1.35 -10.17
C GLY A 101 -5.18 0.96 -9.31
N MET A 102 -5.39 0.50 -8.08
CA MET A 102 -4.34 0.00 -7.20
C MET A 102 -4.34 -1.54 -7.16
N THR A 103 -3.17 -2.13 -6.91
CA THR A 103 -3.01 -3.59 -6.83
C THR A 103 -2.47 -3.98 -5.46
N LEU A 104 -3.12 -4.95 -4.82
CA LEU A 104 -2.61 -5.60 -3.61
C LEU A 104 -1.50 -6.59 -4.01
N HIS A 105 -0.27 -6.36 -3.55
CA HIS A 105 0.90 -7.08 -4.04
C HIS A 105 1.33 -8.26 -3.15
N LYS A 106 1.43 -8.05 -1.84
CA LYS A 106 1.94 -9.04 -0.89
C LYS A 106 0.90 -9.28 0.19
N LEU A 107 0.67 -10.55 0.52
CA LEU A 107 -0.17 -10.99 1.62
C LEU A 107 0.68 -11.79 2.59
N SER A 108 0.44 -11.60 3.88
CA SER A 108 1.07 -12.37 4.94
C SER A 108 0.05 -12.67 6.03
N SER A 109 0.19 -13.81 6.70
CA SER A 109 -0.72 -14.24 7.76
C SER A 109 -0.01 -15.19 8.72
N ASN A 110 -0.47 -15.21 9.96
CA ASN A 110 -0.06 -16.17 10.99
C ASN A 110 -0.82 -17.50 10.89
N SER A 111 -1.83 -17.61 10.03
CA SER A 111 -2.56 -18.85 9.78
C SER A 111 -2.05 -19.53 8.51
N PRO A 112 -1.36 -20.68 8.61
CA PRO A 112 -0.92 -21.42 7.43
C PRO A 112 -2.10 -21.95 6.60
N GLU A 113 -3.26 -22.19 7.21
CA GLU A 113 -4.48 -22.61 6.51
C GLU A 113 -4.98 -21.52 5.54
N PHE A 114 -5.01 -20.28 6.01
CA PHE A 114 -5.44 -19.14 5.19
C PHE A 114 -4.46 -18.86 4.05
N LEU A 115 -3.17 -18.92 4.35
CA LEU A 115 -2.13 -18.82 3.33
C LEU A 115 -2.37 -19.90 2.27
N ASN A 116 -2.42 -21.18 2.67
CA ASN A 116 -2.54 -22.34 1.78
C ASN A 116 -3.74 -22.26 0.83
N ASN A 117 -4.88 -21.71 1.29
CA ASN A 117 -6.08 -21.53 0.48
C ASN A 117 -5.98 -20.35 -0.51
N SER A 118 -5.22 -19.30 -0.16
CA SER A 118 -5.10 -18.07 -0.95
C SER A 118 -4.08 -18.17 -2.09
N PHE A 119 -3.24 -19.23 -2.13
CA PHE A 119 -2.16 -19.34 -3.11
C PHE A 119 -2.64 -19.85 -4.47
N SER A 120 -2.71 -18.95 -5.44
CA SER A 120 -2.62 -19.33 -6.86
C SER A 120 -1.68 -18.47 -7.70
N SER A 121 -0.98 -17.44 -7.18
CA SER A 121 0.10 -16.77 -7.98
C SER A 121 1.04 -15.74 -7.31
N ASN A 122 0.87 -15.27 -6.07
CA ASN A 122 1.71 -14.16 -5.57
C ASN A 122 2.09 -14.26 -4.08
N VAL A 123 3.13 -15.02 -3.73
CA VAL A 123 3.78 -14.91 -2.41
C VAL A 123 5.29 -15.01 -2.51
N GLU A 124 5.99 -14.10 -1.82
CA GLU A 124 7.45 -14.16 -1.63
C GLU A 124 7.87 -14.72 -0.27
N HIS A 125 7.04 -14.71 0.79
CA HIS A 125 7.47 -15.27 2.09
C HIS A 125 6.33 -15.87 2.93
N SER A 126 6.51 -17.13 3.34
CA SER A 126 5.91 -17.71 4.53
C SER A 126 6.70 -17.21 5.75
N PHE A 127 6.03 -16.63 6.74
CA PHE A 127 6.67 -16.40 8.04
C PHE A 127 6.80 -17.74 8.75
N SER A 128 7.98 -18.36 8.70
CA SER A 128 8.39 -19.27 9.76
C SER A 128 8.68 -18.41 10.99
N VAL A 129 8.00 -18.69 12.10
CA VAL A 129 8.40 -18.15 13.41
C VAL A 129 9.74 -18.78 13.75
N ASP A 130 10.80 -18.19 13.24
CA ASP A 130 12.16 -18.51 13.62
C ASP A 130 12.46 -17.67 14.85
N THR A 131 12.57 -18.31 16.01
CA THR A 131 12.77 -17.69 17.32
C THR A 131 14.09 -16.93 17.48
N ASP A 132 14.83 -16.67 16.39
CA ASP A 132 16.16 -16.04 16.41
C ASP A 132 16.31 -14.80 15.53
N LEU A 133 15.25 -14.31 14.89
CA LEU A 133 15.28 -13.02 14.19
C LEU A 133 14.69 -11.94 15.08
N THR A 134 15.57 -11.09 15.62
CA THR A 134 15.21 -9.85 16.31
C THR A 134 14.43 -8.94 15.34
N VAL A 135 13.11 -9.10 15.34
CA VAL A 135 12.18 -8.15 14.72
C VAL A 135 12.26 -6.87 15.55
N LYS A 136 13.01 -5.88 15.04
CA LYS A 136 12.93 -4.51 15.55
C LYS A 136 11.55 -3.95 15.20
N MET A 137 10.57 -4.21 16.07
CA MET A 137 9.38 -3.38 16.13
C MET A 137 9.81 -2.03 16.72
N VAL A 138 9.94 -1.02 15.86
CA VAL A 138 10.05 0.37 16.31
C VAL A 138 8.62 0.87 16.56
N GLY A 139 8.11 0.54 17.74
CA GLY A 139 7.12 1.36 18.41
C GLY A 139 7.88 2.43 19.18
N TRP A 140 7.46 3.68 19.07
CA TRP A 140 7.78 4.70 20.06
C TRP A 140 6.83 4.56 21.25
#